data_AF-A0A089KBB5-F1
#
_entry.id   AF-A0A089KBB5-F1
#
_cell.length_a   1.000
_cell.length_b   1.000
_cell.length_c   1.000
_cell.angle_alpha   90.00
_cell.angle_beta   90.00
_cell.angle_gamma   90.00
#
_symmetry.space_group_name_H-M   'P 1'
#
loop_
_entity.id
_entity.type
_entity.pdbx_description
1 polymer ?
#
loop_
_entity_poly.entity_id
_entity_poly.type
_entity_poly.pdbx_seq_one_letter_code
_entity_poly.pdbx_strand_id
1 'polypeptide(L)' 'MKVILFEKMPEGDLQIIEERVWSMNMITALEHVNYIVVGGREFEAVEGRLNVDEGKLELLLVPMRTEG' A
#
# COMPACT_ATOMS: atom_id res chain seq x y z
N MET A 1 -13.57 -0.50 -3.38
CA MET A 1 -12.59 -0.67 -4.49
C MET A 1 -11.59 -1.74 -4.11
N LYS A 2 -11.06 -2.54 -5.04
CA LYS A 2 -10.02 -3.52 -4.73
C LYS A 2 -8.67 -2.79 -4.62
N VAL A 3 -7.96 -3.01 -3.53
CA VAL A 3 -6.66 -2.40 -3.26
C VAL A 3 -5.61 -3.51 -3.19
N ILE A 4 -4.52 -3.36 -3.94
CA ILE A 4 -3.35 -4.24 -3.85
C ILE A 4 -2.23 -3.46 -3.15
N LEU A 5 -1.61 -4.09 -2.17
CA LEU A 5 -0.46 -3.54 -1.46
C LEU A 5 0.80 -4.25 -1.93
N PHE A 6 1.76 -3.49 -2.45
CA PHE A 6 3.06 -3.98 -2.89
C PHE A 6 4.15 -3.52 -1.91
N GLU A 7 4.96 -4.43 -1.40
CA GLU A 7 6.22 -4.12 -0.73
C GLU A 7 7.31 -3.95 -1.80
N LYS A 8 8.02 -2.82 -1.77
CA LYS A 8 9.23 -2.63 -2.56
C LYS A 8 10.41 -3.29 -1.84
N MET A 9 10.94 -4.35 -2.43
CA MET A 9 12.09 -5.07 -1.89
C MET A 9 13.39 -4.26 -2.11
N PRO A 10 14.43 -4.45 -1.29
CA PRO A 10 15.70 -3.74 -1.42
C PRO A 10 16.36 -3.86 -2.80
N GLU A 11 16.19 -5.00 -3.45
CA GLU A 11 16.67 -5.33 -4.80
C GLU A 11 15.87 -4.66 -5.93
N GLY A 12 14.75 -4.01 -5.61
CA GLY A 12 13.87 -3.34 -6.57
C GLY A 12 12.67 -4.17 -7.04
N ASP A 13 12.62 -5.44 -6.65
CA ASP A 13 11.47 -6.31 -6.90
C ASP A 13 10.24 -5.88 -6.09
N LEU A 14 9.06 -6.23 -6.59
CA LEU A 14 7.78 -5.96 -5.94
C LEU A 14 7.16 -7.26 -5.40
N GLN A 15 6.83 -7.26 -4.12
CA GLN A 15 6.11 -8.37 -3.49
C GLN A 15 4.70 -7.94 -3.14
N ILE A 16 3.68 -8.75 -3.49
CA ILE A 16 2.31 -8.51 -3.03
C ILE A 16 2.23 -8.88 -1.54
N ILE A 17 1.84 -7.91 -0.72
CA ILE A 17 1.56 -8.10 0.70
C ILE A 17 0.14 -8.60 0.88
N GLU A 18 -0.81 -7.92 0.25
CA GLU A 18 -2.25 -8.17 0.43
C GLU A 18 -3.04 -7.64 -0.77
N GLU A 19 -4.18 -8.29 -1.05
CA GLU A 19 -5.19 -7.76 -1.96
C GLU A 19 -6.57 -7.87 -1.32
N ARG A 20 -7.25 -6.73 -1.11
CA ARG A 20 -8.54 -6.69 -0.40
C ARG A 20 -9.44 -5.56 -0.86
N VAL A 21 -10.73 -5.67 -0.58
CA VAL A 21 -11.68 -4.58 -0.81
C VAL A 21 -11.56 -3.55 0.31
N TRP A 22 -11.37 -2.29 -0.05
CA TRP A 22 -11.41 -1.15 0.86
C TRP A 22 -12.73 -0.39 0.73
N SER A 23 -13.21 0.12 1.85
CA SER A 23 -14.35 1.05 1.90
C SER A 23 -13.94 2.42 1.35
N MET A 24 -14.92 3.24 0.94
CA MET A 24 -14.60 4.59 0.46
C MET A 24 -13.92 5.45 1.53
N ASN A 25 -14.29 5.30 2.81
CA ASN A 25 -13.61 6.02 3.89
C ASN A 25 -12.11 5.68 3.97
N MET A 26 -11.73 4.42 3.76
CA MET A 26 -10.33 4.02 3.73
C MET A 26 -9.60 4.59 2.53
N ILE A 27 -10.25 4.63 1.36
CA ILE A 27 -9.68 5.22 0.15
C ILE A 27 -9.46 6.73 0.33
N THR A 28 -10.45 7.47 0.82
CA THR A 28 -10.33 8.91 1.06
C THR A 28 -9.27 9.24 2.12
N ALA A 29 -9.10 8.39 3.14
CA ALA A 29 -8.05 8.58 4.13
C ALA A 29 -6.63 8.59 3.53
N LEU A 30 -6.40 7.95 2.38
CA LEU A 30 -5.12 7.95 1.68
C LEU A 30 -4.64 9.34 1.27
N GLU A 31 -5.54 10.31 1.12
CA GLU A 31 -5.19 11.70 0.81
C GLU A 31 -4.48 12.43 1.98
N HIS A 32 -4.51 11.83 3.17
CA HIS A 32 -4.03 12.46 4.40
C HIS A 32 -3.05 11.60 5.21
N VAL A 33 -2.75 10.37 4.77
CA VAL A 33 -1.85 9.47 5.50
C VAL A 33 -0.59 9.17 4.69
N ASN A 34 0.55 9.15 5.39
CA ASN A 34 1.84 8.75 4.81
C ASN A 34 2.21 7.31 5.21
N TYR A 35 1.57 6.76 6.24
CA TYR A 35 1.90 5.46 6.82
C TYR A 35 0.67 4.55 6.89
N ILE A 36 0.89 3.27 6.63
CA ILE A 36 -0.14 2.23 6.64
C ILE A 36 0.37 1.07 7.47
N VAL A 37 -0.50 0.52 8.32
CA VAL A 37 -0.22 -0.68 9.11
C VAL A 37 -0.92 -1.88 8.48
N VAL A 38 -0.15 -2.92 8.15
CA VAL A 38 -0.63 -4.15 7.52
C VAL A 38 -0.01 -5.34 8.24
N GLY A 39 -0.82 -6.28 8.71
CA GLY A 39 -0.32 -7.48 9.41
C GLY A 39 0.54 -7.16 10.65
N GLY A 40 0.32 -6.00 11.30
CA GLY A 40 1.11 -5.54 12.44
C GLY A 40 2.47 -4.92 12.09
N ARG A 41 2.79 -4.76 10.81
CA ARG A 41 3.99 -4.06 10.32
C ARG A 41 3.59 -2.67 9.81
N GLU A 42 4.42 -1.67 10.08
CA GLU A 42 4.23 -0.31 9.58
C GLU A 42 5.02 -0.10 8.29
N PHE A 43 4.39 0.57 7.33
CA PHE A 43 4.97 0.89 6.04
C PHE A 43 4.72 2.35 5.69
N GLU A 44 5.67 2.97 5.02
CA GLU A 44 5.48 4.24 4.34
C GLU A 44 4.82 3.98 2.98
N ALA A 45 3.75 4.72 2.67
CA ALA A 45 3.10 4.72 1.37
C ALA A 45 3.83 5.70 0.43
N VAL A 46 4.53 5.16 -0.56
CA VAL A 46 5.43 5.94 -1.43
C VAL A 46 4.75 6.37 -2.72
N GLU A 47 3.92 5.49 -3.29
CA GLU A 47 3.23 5.75 -4.56
C GLU A 47 1.88 5.05 -4.61
N GLY A 48 0.90 5.70 -5.24
CA GLY A 48 -0.40 5.11 -5.56
C GLY A 48 -0.62 5.08 -7.07
N ARG A 49 -0.93 3.91 -7.62
CA ARG A 49 -1.26 3.71 -9.03
C ARG A 49 -2.70 3.24 -9.17
N LEU A 50 -3.54 4.04 -9.83
CA LEU A 50 -4.89 3.61 -10.20
C LEU A 50 -4.82 2.82 -11.51
N ASN A 51 -5.02 1.51 -11.44
CA ASN A 51 -5.14 0.63 -12.59
C ASN A 51 -6.60 0.64 -13.08
N VAL A 52 -6.85 1.44 -14.13
CA VAL A 52 -8.19 1.66 -14.67
C VAL A 52 -8.72 0.42 -15.40
N ASP A 53 -7.83 -0.34 -16.05
CA ASP A 53 -8.22 -1.54 -16.80
C ASP A 53 -8.73 -2.65 -15.87
N GLU A 54 -8.10 -2.80 -14.70
CA GLU A 54 -8.50 -3.80 -13.71
C GLU A 54 -9.46 -3.25 -12.63
N GLY A 55 -9.68 -1.93 -12.60
CA GLY A 55 -10.49 -1.27 -11.57
C GLY A 55 -9.90 -1.38 -10.17
N LYS A 56 -8.57 -1.34 -10.05
CA LYS A 56 -7.84 -1.53 -8.79
C LYS A 56 -7.00 -0.31 -8.44
N LEU A 57 -6.87 -0.03 -7.14
CA LEU A 57 -5.86 0.88 -6.63
C LEU A 57 -4.67 0.06 -6.13
N GLU A 58 -3.48 0.41 -6.54
CA GLU A 58 -2.25 -0.28 -6.18
C GLU A 58 -1.40 0.68 -5.36
N LEU A 59 -0.96 0.26 -4.18
CA LEU A 59 -0.13 1.07 -3.28
C LEU A 59 1.25 0.44 -3.18
N LEU A 60 2.27 1.24 -3.47
CA LEU A 60 3.67 0.88 -3.26
C LEU A 60 4.11 1.31 -1.87
N LEU A 61 4.55 0.35 -1.09
CA LEU A 61 4.90 0.46 0.31
C LEU A 61 6.38 0.15 0.53
N VAL A 62 7.02 0.88 1.44
CA VAL A 62 8.37 0.58 1.93
C VAL A 62 8.28 0.30 3.43
N PRO A 63 8.87 -0.80 3.93
CA PRO A 63 8.81 -1.12 5.35
C PRO A 63 9.54 -0.05 6.17
N MET A 64 8.90 0.43 7.24
CA MET A 64 9.58 1.29 8.20
C MET A 64 10.65 0.47 8.92
N ARG A 65 11.89 0.95 8.92
CA ARG A 65 12.92 0.40 9.82
C ARG A 65 12.57 0.87 11.22
N THR A 66 12.24 -0.06 12.10
CA THR A 66 12.29 0.23 13.54
C THR A 66 13.77 0.43 13.85
N GLU A 67 14.21 1.68 14.04
CA GLU A 67 15.49 1.92 14.67
C GLU A 67 15.41 1.30 16.06
N GLY A 68 16.14 0.19 16.25
CA GLY A 68 16.36 -0.46 17.53
C GLY A 68 17.73 -0.09 18.09
#